data_AF-A0A2D5VFX0-F1
#
_entry.id   AF-A0A2D5VFX0-F1
#
_cell.length_a   1.000
_cell.length_b   1.000
_cell.length_c   1.000
_cell.angle_alpha   90.00
_cell.angle_beta   90.00
_cell.angle_gamma   90.00
#
_symmetry.space_group_name_H-M   'P 1'
#
loop_
_entity.id
_entity.type
_entity.pdbx_description
1 polymer ?
#
loop_
_entity_poly.entity_id
_entity_poly.type
_entity_poly.pdbx_seq_one_letter_code
_entity_poly.pdbx_strand_id
1 'polypeptide(L)'
;MGLQKELLMAQLKPFVTDQQWIRLEPLLSKPQPSPTGKPKPRGNRQVFDGIIWLWPTGAGWNHFADRYPSASTCRPRLQPWEKQ
;
A
#
# COMPACT_ATOMS: atom_id res chain seq x y z
N MET A 1 -7.63 -2.00 -18.85
CA MET A 1 -7.29 -1.13 -17.68
C MET A 1 -6.57 -1.86 -16.53
N GLY A 2 -6.10 -3.11 -16.68
CA GLY A 2 -5.30 -3.81 -15.66
C GLY A 2 -3.78 -3.72 -15.91
N LEU A 3 -3.38 -3.82 -17.18
CA LEU A 3 -1.98 -4.01 -17.59
C LEU A 3 -1.05 -2.80 -17.36
N GLN A 4 -1.56 -1.57 -17.47
CA GLN A 4 -0.72 -0.36 -17.33
C GLN A 4 -0.32 -0.08 -15.88
N LYS A 5 -1.16 -0.51 -14.92
CA LYS A 5 -0.84 -0.41 -13.49
C LYS A 5 0.18 -1.48 -13.08
N GLU A 6 0.08 -2.67 -13.65
CA GLU A 6 1.08 -3.74 -13.48
C GLU A 6 2.45 -3.35 -14.06
N LEU A 7 2.48 -2.77 -15.26
CA LEU A 7 3.73 -2.32 -15.88
C LEU A 7 4.40 -1.16 -15.11
N LEU A 8 3.60 -0.25 -14.53
CA LEU A 8 4.11 0.82 -13.68
C LEU A 8 4.71 0.28 -12.37
N MET A 9 4.12 -0.78 -11.80
CA MET A 9 4.68 -1.49 -10.63
C MET A 9 5.95 -2.27 -11.00
N ALA A 10 6.08 -2.75 -12.24
CA ALA A 10 7.26 -3.50 -12.71
C ALA A 10 8.50 -2.62 -12.99
N GLN A 11 8.32 -1.32 -13.26
CA GLN A 11 9.42 -0.36 -13.48
C GLN A 11 9.92 0.31 -12.20
N LEU A 12 9.22 0.13 -11.07
CA LEU A 12 9.62 0.63 -9.76
C LEU A 12 10.21 -0.52 -8.97
N LYS A 13 11.46 -0.39 -8.50
CA LYS A 13 12.06 -1.37 -7.58
C LYS A 13 11.19 -1.37 -6.31
N PRO A 14 10.42 -2.44 -6.03
CA PRO A 14 9.55 -2.45 -4.87
C PRO A 14 10.43 -2.42 -3.61
N PHE A 15 10.02 -1.64 -2.61
CA PHE A 15 10.75 -1.60 -1.33
C PHE A 15 10.74 -2.99 -0.69
N VAL A 16 9.67 -3.75 -0.92
CA VAL A 16 9.52 -5.12 -0.49
C VAL A 16 9.60 -6.06 -1.68
N THR A 17 10.58 -6.96 -1.66
CA THR A 17 10.68 -8.04 -2.65
C THR A 17 9.48 -8.98 -2.55
N ASP A 18 9.12 -9.66 -3.64
CA ASP A 18 8.03 -10.65 -3.63
C ASP A 18 8.21 -11.71 -2.53
N GLN A 19 9.46 -12.14 -2.29
CA GLN A 19 9.79 -13.12 -1.26
C GLN A 19 9.53 -12.61 0.16
N GLN A 20 9.85 -11.35 0.43
CA GLN A 20 9.53 -10.71 1.71
C GLN A 20 8.02 -10.49 1.82
N TRP A 21 7.37 -10.07 0.73
CA TRP A 21 5.93 -9.84 0.69
C TRP A 21 5.14 -11.10 1.03
N ILE A 22 5.53 -12.26 0.49
CA ILE A 22 4.87 -13.55 0.80
C ILE A 22 4.87 -13.85 2.31
N ARG A 23 5.92 -13.44 3.04
CA ARG A 23 6.00 -13.63 4.50
C ARG A 23 5.21 -12.58 5.27
N LEU A 24 5.13 -11.35 4.76
CA LEU A 24 4.47 -10.22 5.42
C LEU A 24 2.95 -10.21 5.19
N GLU A 25 2.50 -10.51 3.98
CA GLU A 25 1.10 -10.51 3.58
C GLU A 25 0.16 -11.23 4.56
N PRO A 26 0.46 -12.45 5.06
CA PRO A 26 -0.43 -13.13 5.99
C PRO A 26 -0.52 -12.47 7.38
N LEU A 27 0.47 -11.67 7.77
CA LEU A 27 0.45 -10.94 9.04
C LEU A 27 -0.44 -9.70 8.95
N LEU A 28 -0.49 -9.08 7.76
CA LEU A 28 -1.26 -7.87 7.54
C LEU A 28 -2.76 -8.16 7.52
N SER A 29 -3.51 -7.42 8.33
CA SER A 29 -4.98 -7.48 8.30
C SER A 29 -5.50 -7.24 6.87
N LYS A 30 -6.45 -8.09 6.44
CA LYS A 30 -7.07 -8.00 5.12
C LYS A 30 -7.84 -6.68 4.98
N PRO A 31 -7.86 -6.09 3.78
CA PRO A 31 -8.58 -4.85 3.56
C PRO A 31 -10.07 -5.07 3.72
N GLN A 32 -10.73 -4.22 4.51
CA GLN A 32 -12.17 -4.24 4.66
C GLN A 32 -12.85 -3.99 3.30
N PRO A 33 -13.89 -4.76 2.95
CA PRO A 33 -14.62 -4.57 1.70
C PRO A 33 -15.24 -3.17 1.67
N SER A 34 -15.19 -2.53 0.51
CA SER A 34 -15.80 -1.23 0.31
C SER A 34 -17.33 -1.35 0.31
N PRO A 35 -18.08 -0.39 0.90
CA PRO A 35 -19.53 -0.29 0.75
C PRO A 35 -19.95 -0.33 -0.72
N THR A 36 -21.14 -0.89 -0.99
CA THR A 36 -21.70 -1.02 -2.35
C THR A 36 -21.63 0.30 -3.12
N GLY A 37 -21.08 0.27 -4.34
CA GLY A 37 -20.91 1.44 -5.21
C GLY A 37 -19.59 2.21 -5.03
N LYS A 38 -18.73 1.85 -4.06
CA LYS A 38 -17.39 2.46 -3.91
C LYS A 38 -16.31 1.67 -4.67
N PRO A 39 -15.20 2.32 -5.07
CA PRO A 39 -14.07 1.65 -5.70
C PRO A 39 -13.51 0.54 -4.82
N LYS A 40 -13.11 -0.58 -5.45
CA LYS A 40 -12.46 -1.69 -4.75
C LYS A 40 -11.26 -1.18 -3.93
N PRO A 41 -11.10 -1.65 -2.68
CA PRO A 41 -9.96 -1.27 -1.86
C PRO A 41 -8.65 -1.65 -2.56
N ARG A 42 -7.64 -0.77 -2.45
CA ARG A 42 -6.29 -1.01 -3.04
C ARG A 42 -5.65 -2.26 -2.45
N GLY A 43 -4.72 -2.91 -3.15
CA GLY A 43 -4.02 -4.08 -2.62
C GLY A 43 -3.22 -3.74 -1.35
N ASN A 44 -3.02 -4.71 -0.44
CA ASN A 44 -2.21 -4.51 0.76
C ASN A 44 -0.77 -4.15 0.40
N ARG A 45 -0.22 -4.75 -0.66
CA ARG A 45 1.15 -4.48 -1.14
C ARG A 45 1.37 -3.01 -1.50
N GLN A 46 0.49 -2.44 -2.30
CA GLN A 46 0.58 -1.04 -2.74
C GLN A 46 0.51 -0.05 -1.56
N VAL A 47 -0.31 -0.37 -0.56
CA VAL A 47 -0.42 0.46 0.64
C VAL A 47 0.82 0.29 1.52
N PHE A 48 1.31 -0.93 1.69
CA PHE A 48 2.49 -1.22 2.48
C PHE A 48 3.75 -0.57 1.89
N ASP A 49 3.96 -0.66 0.57
CA ASP A 49 5.06 0.00 -0.11
C ASP A 49 5.01 1.53 0.06
N GLY A 50 3.81 2.12 0.03
CA GLY A 50 3.63 3.55 0.28
C GLY A 50 3.95 3.96 1.72
N ILE A 51 3.62 3.12 2.70
CA ILE A 51 3.94 3.35 4.11
C ILE A 51 5.44 3.22 4.36
N ILE A 52 6.07 2.16 3.87
CA ILE A 52 7.52 1.93 4.03
C ILE A 52 8.32 3.03 3.34
N TRP A 53 7.84 3.59 2.23
CA TRP A 53 8.51 4.72 1.59
C TRP A 53 8.60 5.97 2.48
N LEU A 54 7.64 6.20 3.38
CA LEU A 54 7.65 7.37 4.28
C LEU A 54 8.79 7.30 5.30
N TRP A 55 9.14 6.10 5.76
CA TRP A 55 10.11 5.90 6.86
C TRP A 55 11.52 6.41 6.53
N PRO A 56 12.18 6.00 5.43
CA PRO A 56 13.52 6.50 5.10
C PRO A 56 13.49 7.95 4.59
N THR A 57 12.37 8.39 4.00
CA THR A 57 12.27 9.73 3.41
C THR A 57 12.01 10.79 4.49
N GLY A 58 11.47 10.41 5.65
CA GLY A 58 11.01 11.34 6.69
C GLY A 58 9.88 12.27 6.21
N ALA A 59 9.29 11.97 5.05
CA ALA A 59 8.23 12.75 4.47
C ALA A 59 6.98 12.64 5.34
N GLY A 60 6.32 13.78 5.60
CA GLY A 60 5.01 13.76 6.21
C GLY A 60 3.97 13.16 5.27
N TRP A 61 2.85 12.68 5.83
CA TRP A 61 1.70 12.16 5.06
C TRP A 61 1.18 13.13 3.98
N ASN A 62 1.45 14.44 4.11
CA ASN A 62 1.07 15.46 3.13
C ASN A 62 1.97 15.49 1.89
N HIS A 63 3.18 14.93 1.96
CA HIS A 63 4.14 14.81 0.86
C HIS A 63 4.12 13.40 0.25
N PHE A 64 2.97 12.73 0.33
CA PHE A 64 2.81 11.40 -0.21
C PHE A 64 3.00 11.44 -1.73
N ALA A 65 3.94 10.66 -2.25
CA ALA A 65 4.18 10.62 -3.69
C ALA A 65 2.91 10.14 -4.43
N ASP A 66 2.57 10.81 -5.53
CA ASP A 66 1.38 10.52 -6.37
C ASP A 66 1.33 9.06 -6.84
N ARG A 67 2.50 8.40 -6.89
CA ARG A 67 2.67 6.99 -7.28
C ARG A 67 2.07 5.96 -6.31
N TYR A 68 1.75 6.35 -5.08
CA TYR A 68 1.21 5.45 -4.05
C TYR A 68 -0.26 5.77 -3.73
N PRO A 69 -1.03 4.85 -3.13
CA PRO A 69 -2.39 5.14 -2.70
C PRO A 69 -2.42 6.33 -1.75
N SER A 70 -3.39 7.24 -1.89
CA SER A 70 -3.44 8.45 -1.07
C SER A 70 -3.20 8.20 0.43
N ALA A 71 -2.63 9.18 1.14
CA ALA A 71 -2.43 9.10 2.58
C ALA A 71 -3.71 8.73 3.35
N SER A 72 -4.87 9.19 2.86
CA SER A 72 -6.20 8.85 3.39
C SER A 72 -6.59 7.37 3.23
N THR A 73 -5.91 6.63 2.35
CA THR A 73 -6.03 5.17 2.21
C THR A 73 -5.00 4.44 3.07
N CYS A 74 -3.77 4.96 3.12
CA CYS A 74 -2.67 4.30 3.82
C CYS A 74 -2.77 4.43 5.34
N ARG A 75 -3.06 5.61 5.86
CA ARG A 75 -3.09 5.86 7.32
C ARG A 75 -4.14 5.04 8.06
N PRO A 76 -5.38 4.88 7.58
CA PRO A 76 -6.36 4.01 8.23
C PRO A 76 -6.01 2.51 8.15
N ARG A 77 -5.14 2.11 7.20
CA ARG A 77 -4.64 0.73 7.12
C ARG A 77 -3.48 0.47 8.06
N LEU A 78 -2.64 1.46 8.33
CA LEU A 78 -1.53 1.32 9.25
C LEU A 78 -2.04 1.10 10.69
N GLN A 79 -3.07 1.82 11.11
CA GLN A 79 -3.63 1.71 12.47
C GLN A 79 -3.96 0.27 12.94
N PRO A 80 -4.69 -0.57 12.19
CA PRO A 80 -4.93 -1.94 12.59
C PRO A 80 -3.66 -2.81 12.53
N TRP A 81 -2.69 -2.50 11.66
CA TRP A 81 -1.43 -3.24 11.60
C TRP A 81 -0.52 -2.93 12.80
N GLU A 82 -0.53 -1.71 13.31
CA GLU A 82 0.24 -1.32 14.52
C GLU A 82 -0.35 -1.86 15.82
N LYS A 83 -1.65 -2.19 15.82
CA LYS A 83 -2.37 -2.68 17.01
C LYS A 83 -2.34 -4.21 17.17
N GLN A 84 -1.77 -4.93 16.20
CA GLN A 84 -1.53 -6.38 16.27
C GLN A 84 -0.31 -6.67 17.15
#